data_AF-A0A670ZNC2-F1
#
_entry.id   AF-A0A670ZNC2-F1
#
_cell.length_a   1.000
_cell.length_b   1.000
_cell.length_c   1.000
_cell.angle_alpha   90.00
_cell.angle_beta   90.00
_cell.angle_gamma   90.00
#
_symmetry.space_group_name_H-M   'P 1'
#
loop_
_entity.id
_entity.type
_entity.pdbx_description
1 polymer ?
#
loop_
_entity_poly.entity_id
_entity_poly.type
_entity_poly.pdbx_seq_one_letter_code
_entity_poly.pdbx_strand_id
1 'polypeptide(L)' 'LDGSLVSFEEVAVYFSEEECSQLDPAQKALHSEVMLENHRNVFSLGKSFLVPNQEERL' A
#
# COMPACT_ATOMS: atom_id res chain seq x y z
N LEU A 1 9.99 -16.61 9.81
CA LEU A 1 9.55 -15.30 9.28
C LEU A 1 8.31 -14.96 10.08
N ASP A 2 8.38 -13.93 10.91
CA ASP A 2 7.24 -13.47 11.70
C ASP A 2 6.13 -13.04 10.72
N GLY A 3 4.94 -13.63 10.86
CA GLY A 3 3.81 -13.45 9.95
C GLY A 3 3.11 -12.10 10.12
N SER A 4 3.88 -11.02 10.24
CA SER A 4 3.37 -9.67 10.40
C SER A 4 2.60 -9.26 9.15
N LEU A 5 1.37 -8.80 9.34
CA LEU A 5 0.49 -8.37 8.28
C LEU A 5 0.89 -6.95 7.88
N VAL A 6 1.35 -6.77 6.63
CA VAL A 6 1.74 -5.45 6.14
C VAL A 6 0.52 -4.54 6.12
N SER A 7 0.62 -3.39 6.78
CA SER A 7 -0.44 -2.36 6.76
C SER A 7 -0.14 -1.29 5.72
N PHE A 8 -1.17 -0.50 5.36
CA PHE A 8 -0.97 0.57 4.37
C PHE A 8 -0.06 1.67 4.92
N GLU A 9 -0.16 1.94 6.22
CA GLU A 9 0.63 2.96 6.92
C GLU A 9 2.13 2.69 6.86
N GLU A 10 2.56 1.42 6.74
CA GLU A 10 3.98 1.06 6.62
C GLU A 10 4.58 1.39 5.25
N VAL A 11 3.73 1.56 4.23
CA VAL A 11 4.15 1.83 2.83
C VAL A 11 3.64 3.17 2.32
N ALA A 12 2.87 3.90 3.12
CA ALA A 12 2.35 5.21 2.76
C ALA A 12 3.39 6.30 3.03
N VAL A 13 3.46 7.28 2.13
CA VAL A 13 4.27 8.48 2.29
C VAL A 13 3.31 9.65 2.44
N TYR A 14 3.50 10.45 3.48
CA TYR A 14 2.70 11.62 3.76
C TYR A 14 3.56 12.86 3.67
N PHE A 15 3.03 13.88 3.01
CA PHE A 15 3.60 15.21 3.00
C PHE A 15 2.88 16.09 4.03
N SER A 16 3.63 16.95 4.72
CA SER A 16 3.04 18.08 5.45
C SER A 16 2.38 19.07 4.48
N GLU A 17 1.60 20.02 5.01
CA GLU A 17 1.01 21.07 4.18
C GLU A 17 2.10 21.91 3.48
N GLU A 18 3.18 22.23 4.19
CA GLU A 18 4.32 22.98 3.66
C GLU A 18 5.06 22.20 2.57
N GLU A 19 5.25 20.89 2.74
CA GLU A 19 5.89 20.03 1.73
C GLU A 19 4.99 19.90 0.50
N CYS A 20 3.69 19.67 0.69
CA CYS A 20 2.71 19.58 -0.38
C CYS A 20 2.58 20.89 -1.17
N SER A 21 2.77 22.04 -0.51
CA SER A 21 2.76 23.36 -1.19
C SER A 21 3.92 23.54 -2.17
N GLN A 22 5.04 22.84 -1.95
CA GLN A 22 6.25 22.92 -2.77
C GLN A 22 6.26 21.93 -3.94
N LEU A 23 5.36 20.94 -3.94
CA LEU A 23 5.27 19.97 -5.03
C LEU A 23 4.65 20.60 -6.28
N ASP A 24 5.25 20.30 -7.43
CA ASP A 24 4.64 20.63 -8.71
C ASP A 24 3.42 19.71 -9.00
N PRO A 25 2.54 20.09 -9.95
CA PRO A 25 1.36 19.29 -10.28
C PRO A 25 1.67 17.84 -10.70
N ALA A 26 2.80 17.59 -11.36
CA ALA A 26 3.18 16.25 -11.79
C ALA A 26 3.60 15.40 -10.59
N GLN A 27 4.31 15.98 -9.61
CA GLN A 27 4.67 15.31 -8.37
C GLN A 27 3.44 14.95 -7.53
N LYS A 28 2.43 15.84 -7.45
CA LYS A 28 1.16 15.55 -6.76
C LYS A 28 0.38 14.43 -7.42
N ALA A 29 0.32 14.42 -8.75
CA ALA A 29 -0.29 13.35 -9.51
C ALA A 29 0.43 12.02 -9.28
N LEU A 30 1.76 12.01 -9.38
CA LEU A 30 2.58 10.83 -9.15
C LEU A 30 2.42 10.29 -7.71
N HIS A 31 2.43 11.16 -6.70
CA HIS A 31 2.19 10.74 -5.31
C HIS A 31 0.84 10.04 -5.16
N SER A 32 -0.22 10.61 -5.76
CA SER A 32 -1.55 10.02 -5.72
C SER A 32 -1.59 8.64 -6.41
N GLU A 33 -0.94 8.50 -7.58
CA GLU A 33 -0.85 7.24 -8.31
C GLU A 33 -0.10 6.17 -7.51
N VAL A 34 1.04 6.52 -6.92
CA VAL A 34 1.86 5.62 -6.10
C VAL A 34 1.12 5.18 -4.83
N MET A 35 0.46 6.11 -4.12
CA MET A 35 -0.31 5.76 -2.92
C MET A 35 -1.50 4.86 -3.25
N LEU A 36 -2.15 5.08 -4.38
CA LEU A 36 -3.24 4.22 -4.84
C LEU A 36 -2.74 2.80 -5.18
N GLU A 37 -1.59 2.69 -5.81
CA GLU A 37 -0.96 1.41 -6.11
C GLU A 37 -0.51 0.66 -4.85
N ASN A 38 0.10 1.37 -3.90
CA ASN A 38 0.47 0.81 -2.60
C ASN A 38 -0.76 0.24 -1.86
N HIS A 39 -1.89 0.97 -1.87
CA HIS A 39 -3.14 0.51 -1.26
C HIS A 39 -3.65 -0.78 -1.92
N ARG A 40 -3.63 -0.85 -3.26
CA ARG A 40 -4.01 -2.07 -4.00
C ARG A 40 -3.10 -3.26 -3.67
N ASN A 41 -1.81 -3.02 -3.55
CA ASN A 41 -0.83 -4.06 -3.26
C ASN A 41 -1.00 -4.62 -1.85
N VAL A 42 -1.12 -3.76 -0.83
CA VAL A 42 -1.39 -4.17 0.55
C VAL A 42 -2.71 -4.94 0.66
N PHE A 43 -3.76 -4.46 0.01
CA PHE A 43 -5.06 -5.15 -0.01
C PHE A 43 -4.99 -6.54 -0.67
N SER A 44 -4.20 -6.67 -1.74
CA SER A 44 -4.00 -7.94 -2.46
C SER A 44 -3.20 -8.94 -1.63
N LEU A 45 -2.16 -8.48 -0.94
CA LEU A 45 -1.40 -9.28 0.02
C LEU A 45 -2.31 -9.75 1.16
N GLY A 46 -3.11 -8.86 1.75
CA GLY A 46 -4.09 -9.22 2.79
C GLY A 46 -5.07 -10.32 2.33
N LYS A 47 -5.53 -10.29 1.08
CA LYS A 47 -6.34 -11.39 0.51
C LYS A 47 -5.57 -12.71 0.41
N SER A 48 -4.30 -12.68 0.00
CA SER A 48 -3.49 -13.89 -0.14
C SER A 48 -3.27 -14.62 1.18
N PHE A 49 -3.23 -13.90 2.31
CA PHE A 49 -3.14 -14.50 3.65
C PHE A 49 -4.48 -14.98 4.22
N LEU A 50 -5.60 -14.50 3.70
CA LEU A 50 -6.96 -14.90 4.12
C LEU A 50 -7.54 -16.04 3.28
N VAL A 51 -6.92 -16.39 2.15
CA VAL A 51 -7.27 -17.57 1.38
C VAL A 51 -6.55 -18.76 2.01
N PRO A 52 -7.26 -19.70 2.67
CA PRO A 52 -6.63 -20.93 3.10
C PRO A 52 -6.09 -21.66 1.86
N ASN A 53 -4.86 -22.15 1.94
CA ASN A 53 -4.21 -22.84 0.84
C ASN A 53 -5.14 -23.95 0.31
N GLN A 54 -5.37 -23.93 -1.02
CA GLN A 54 -6.01 -24.97 -1.84
C GLN A 54 -5.66 -26.43 -1.46
N GLU A 55 -4.46 -26.59 -0.91
CA GLU A 55 -3.75 -27.87 -0.78
C GLU A 55 -4.13 -28.70 0.44
N GLU A 56 -4.99 -28.21 1.34
CA GLU A 56 -5.51 -29.01 2.48
C GLU A 56 -6.82 -29.77 2.16
N ARG A 57 -7.27 -29.81 0.90
CA ARG A 57 -8.45 -30.60 0.45
C ARG A 57 -8.07 -31.82 -0.40
N LEU A 58 -7.14 -32.64 0.07
CA LEU A 58 -6.95 -34.02 -0.39
C LEU A 58 -6.93 -34.98 0.79
#